data_AF-A0A357T5B9-F1
#
_entry.id   AF-A0A357T5B9-F1
#
_cell.length_a   1.000
_cell.length_b   1.000
_cell.length_c   1.000
_cell.angle_alpha   90.00
_cell.angle_beta   90.00
_cell.angle_gamma   90.00
#
_symmetry.space_group_name_H-M   'P 1'
#
loop_
_entity.id
_entity.type
_entity.pdbx_description
1 polymer ?
#
loop_
_entity_poly.entity_id
_entity_poly.type
_entity_poly.pdbx_seq_one_letter_code
_entity_poly.pdbx_strand_id
1 'polypeptide(L)'
;SRIAFAVSSQVDSRTILDSSGAEQLLGRGDMLFAPVGALKPLRVQGALVLDEEIKAVTNHWRKQGAPDYVEAFVNLQEERLNGGYAQEEDEIFWDAAKMLVEHGQASASSLQRRFRIGY
;
A
#
# COMPACT_ATOMS: atom_id res chain seq x y z
N SER A 1 -1.31 10.42 -15.14
CA SER A 1 -2.29 9.66 -15.94
C SER A 1 -2.76 8.49 -15.13
N ARG A 2 -3.99 7.98 -15.37
CA ARG A 2 -4.56 6.85 -14.64
C ARG A 2 -5.06 5.79 -15.61
N ILE A 3 -5.00 4.52 -15.21
CA ILE A 3 -5.50 3.38 -15.98
C ILE A 3 -6.36 2.54 -15.04
N ALA A 4 -7.54 2.13 -15.48
CA ALA A 4 -8.35 1.13 -14.78
C ALA A 4 -8.71 0.01 -15.75
N PHE A 5 -8.44 -1.23 -15.34
CA PHE A 5 -9.06 -2.43 -15.91
C PHE A 5 -10.46 -2.63 -15.30
N ALA A 6 -11.14 -3.70 -15.69
CA ALA A 6 -12.43 -4.06 -15.11
C ALA A 6 -12.37 -4.12 -13.57
N VAL A 7 -13.28 -3.39 -12.92
CA VAL A 7 -13.44 -3.35 -11.46
C VAL A 7 -14.83 -3.80 -11.06
N SER A 8 -15.00 -4.14 -9.77
CA SER A 8 -16.25 -4.68 -9.24
C SER A 8 -17.35 -3.64 -9.01
N SER A 9 -17.00 -2.37 -8.81
CA SER A 9 -18.00 -1.36 -8.46
C SER A 9 -17.69 0.01 -9.05
N GLN A 10 -18.74 0.82 -9.16
CA GLN A 10 -18.62 2.22 -9.57
C GLN A 10 -17.78 3.04 -8.57
N VAL A 11 -17.78 2.66 -7.29
CA VAL A 11 -16.95 3.30 -6.26
C VAL A 11 -15.48 3.06 -6.57
N ASP A 12 -15.09 1.83 -6.90
CA ASP A 12 -13.71 1.49 -7.29
C ASP A 12 -13.28 2.24 -8.56
N SER A 13 -14.18 2.35 -9.55
CA SER A 13 -13.92 3.13 -10.76
C SER A 13 -13.62 4.60 -10.43
N ARG A 14 -14.42 5.21 -9.55
CA ARG A 14 -14.19 6.60 -9.12
C ARG A 14 -12.90 6.73 -8.31
N THR A 15 -12.55 5.76 -7.46
CA THR A 15 -11.28 5.78 -6.73
C THR A 15 -10.07 5.81 -7.66
N ILE A 16 -10.14 5.10 -8.79
CA ILE A 16 -9.01 5.00 -9.73
C ILE A 16 -9.02 6.12 -10.77
N LEU A 17 -10.18 6.53 -11.30
CA LEU A 17 -10.27 7.44 -12.44
C LEU A 17 -10.88 8.81 -12.11
N ASP A 18 -11.39 9.01 -10.89
CA ASP A 18 -12.31 10.08 -10.51
C ASP A 18 -13.62 10.09 -11.32
N SER A 19 -13.90 9.00 -12.06
CA SER A 19 -15.08 8.82 -12.91
C SER A 19 -15.58 7.37 -12.90
N SER A 20 -16.85 7.17 -13.23
CA SER A 20 -17.43 5.83 -13.47
C SER A 20 -17.09 5.28 -14.86
N GLY A 21 -17.26 3.98 -15.06
CA GLY A 21 -17.18 3.31 -16.35
C GLY A 21 -16.28 2.08 -16.35
N ALA A 22 -15.33 1.98 -15.41
CA ALA A 22 -14.44 0.83 -15.34
C ALA A 22 -15.18 -0.44 -14.86
N GLU A 23 -16.28 -0.30 -14.12
CA GLU A 23 -17.16 -1.39 -13.70
C GLU A 23 -17.94 -2.05 -14.86
N GLN A 24 -17.95 -1.42 -16.03
CA GLN A 24 -18.64 -1.91 -17.24
C GLN A 24 -17.69 -2.56 -18.24
N LEU A 25 -16.39 -2.64 -17.92
CA LEU A 25 -15.40 -3.25 -18.79
C LEU A 25 -15.55 -4.77 -18.82
N LEU A 26 -15.17 -5.37 -19.96
CA LEU A 26 -15.39 -6.79 -20.24
C LEU A 26 -14.31 -7.72 -19.63
N GLY A 27 -13.29 -7.13 -19.00
CA GLY A 27 -12.09 -7.84 -18.55
C GLY A 27 -11.17 -8.23 -19.70
N ARG A 28 -10.27 -9.20 -19.47
CA ARG A 28 -9.34 -9.76 -20.48
C ARG A 28 -8.54 -8.71 -21.28
N GLY A 29 -8.12 -7.64 -20.62
CA GLY A 29 -7.34 -6.56 -21.23
C GLY A 29 -8.14 -5.30 -21.56
N ASP A 30 -9.48 -5.32 -21.48
CA ASP A 30 -10.30 -4.12 -21.66
C ASP A 30 -10.06 -3.12 -20.52
N MET A 31 -9.75 -1.86 -20.88
CA MET A 31 -9.35 -0.83 -19.93
C MET A 31 -9.81 0.58 -20.33
N LEU A 32 -9.86 1.47 -19.33
CA LEU A 32 -9.99 2.91 -19.50
C LEU A 32 -8.66 3.58 -19.18
N PHE A 33 -8.16 4.41 -20.10
CA PHE A 33 -6.97 5.24 -19.92
C PHE A 33 -7.37 6.72 -19.81
N ALA A 34 -7.01 7.35 -18.70
CA ALA A 34 -7.21 8.78 -18.45
C ALA A 34 -5.85 9.51 -18.49
N PRO A 35 -5.47 10.11 -19.64
CA PRO A 35 -4.27 10.94 -19.73
C PRO A 35 -4.40 12.18 -18.84
N VAL A 36 -3.25 12.71 -18.38
CA VAL A 36 -3.24 13.99 -17.65
C VAL A 36 -3.87 15.08 -18.51
N GLY A 37 -4.81 15.84 -17.93
CA GLY A 37 -5.49 16.95 -18.61
C GLY A 37 -6.64 16.54 -19.54
N ALA A 38 -6.91 15.25 -19.72
CA ALA A 38 -8.06 14.81 -20.49
C ALA A 38 -9.35 14.93 -19.67
N LEU A 39 -10.43 15.40 -20.31
CA LEU A 39 -11.75 15.53 -19.68
C LEU A 39 -12.47 14.19 -19.48
N LYS A 40 -12.14 13.18 -20.29
CA LYS A 40 -12.75 11.85 -20.24
C LYS A 40 -11.73 10.75 -20.51
N PRO A 41 -11.85 9.58 -19.86
CA PRO A 41 -11.05 8.41 -20.17
C PRO A 41 -11.34 7.87 -21.58
N LEU A 42 -10.32 7.29 -22.20
CA LEU A 42 -10.37 6.60 -23.49
C LEU A 42 -10.47 5.09 -23.23
N ARG A 43 -11.38 4.40 -23.91
CA ARG A 43 -11.44 2.94 -23.86
C ARG A 43 -10.39 2.33 -24.78
N VAL A 44 -9.61 1.40 -24.26
CA VAL A 44 -8.46 0.77 -24.93
C VAL A 44 -8.48 -0.73 -24.65
N GLN A 45 -8.01 -1.53 -25.61
CA GLN A 45 -7.75 -2.96 -25.41
C GLN A 45 -6.25 -3.17 -25.17
N GLY A 46 -5.91 -3.70 -24.01
CA GLY A 46 -4.54 -4.05 -23.65
C GLY A 46 -4.00 -5.17 -24.52
N ALA A 47 -2.74 -5.06 -24.91
CA ALA A 47 -2.05 -6.12 -25.62
C ALA A 47 -1.82 -7.31 -24.68
N LEU A 48 -2.18 -8.51 -25.13
CA LEU A 48 -1.82 -9.74 -24.43
C LEU A 48 -0.35 -10.04 -24.71
N VAL A 49 0.42 -10.24 -23.65
CA VAL A 49 1.81 -10.71 -23.73
C VAL A 49 1.90 -11.97 -22.89
N LEU A 50 2.36 -13.05 -23.50
CA LEU A 50 2.50 -14.35 -22.85
C LEU A 50 3.78 -14.42 -22.00
N ASP A 51 3.76 -15.26 -20.98
CA ASP A 51 4.92 -15.49 -20.11
C ASP A 51 6.18 -15.92 -20.89
N GLU A 52 5.99 -16.66 -22.00
CA GLU A 52 7.08 -17.09 -22.87
C GLU A 52 7.73 -15.91 -23.61
N GLU A 53 6.94 -14.92 -24.05
CA GLU A 53 7.43 -13.70 -24.69
C GLU A 53 8.19 -12.83 -23.69
N ILE A 54 7.66 -12.71 -22.46
CA ILE A 54 8.34 -12.01 -21.36
C ILE A 54 9.70 -12.68 -21.05
N LYS A 55 9.73 -14.01 -20.97
CA LYS A 55 10.97 -14.77 -20.74
C LYS A 55 11.98 -14.58 -21.87
N ALA A 56 11.52 -14.60 -23.12
CA ALA A 56 12.39 -14.40 -24.27
C ALA A 56 13.08 -13.02 -24.23
N VAL A 57 12.30 -11.95 -23.98
CA VAL A 57 12.83 -10.58 -23.90
C VAL A 57 13.76 -10.40 -22.69
N THR A 58 13.35 -10.87 -21.51
CA THR A 58 14.18 -10.75 -20.29
C THR A 58 15.49 -11.53 -20.40
N ASN A 59 15.48 -12.73 -21.00
CA ASN A 59 16.69 -13.51 -21.24
C ASN A 59 17.62 -12.87 -22.28
N HIS A 60 17.05 -12.23 -23.30
CA HIS A 60 17.84 -11.47 -24.26
C HIS A 60 18.63 -10.35 -23.56
N TRP A 61 17.98 -9.59 -22.67
CA TRP A 61 18.64 -8.52 -21.91
C TRP A 61 19.67 -9.04 -20.89
N ARG A 62 19.37 -10.13 -20.16
CA ARG A 62 20.34 -10.73 -19.21
C ARG A 62 21.65 -11.17 -19.86
N LYS A 63 21.64 -11.53 -21.15
CA LYS A 63 22.85 -11.91 -21.89
C LYS A 63 23.73 -10.72 -22.27
N GLN A 64 23.18 -9.50 -22.27
CA GLN A 64 23.92 -8.30 -22.67
C GLN A 64 24.73 -7.69 -21.51
N GLY A 65 24.34 -7.96 -20.25
CA GLY A 65 25.05 -7.44 -19.10
C GLY A 65 24.44 -7.87 -17.77
N ALA A 66 25.23 -7.72 -16.71
CA ALA A 66 24.75 -7.88 -15.34
C ALA A 66 24.03 -6.60 -14.89
N PRO A 67 22.98 -6.71 -14.04
CA PRO A 67 22.35 -5.55 -13.44
C PRO A 67 23.30 -4.84 -12.48
N ASP A 68 23.31 -3.50 -12.54
CA ASP A 68 24.01 -2.64 -11.58
C ASP A 68 23.01 -2.14 -10.54
N TYR A 69 23.04 -2.74 -9.34
CA TYR A 69 22.11 -2.41 -8.26
C TYR A 69 22.76 -1.40 -7.31
N VAL A 70 22.06 -0.29 -7.06
CA VAL A 70 22.48 0.68 -6.04
C VAL A 70 21.99 0.19 -4.68
N GLU A 71 22.91 -0.34 -3.86
CA GLU A 71 22.61 -0.97 -2.55
C GLU A 71 21.81 -0.09 -1.59
N ALA A 72 22.01 1.24 -1.66
CA ALA A 72 21.25 2.21 -0.87
C ALA A 72 19.73 2.11 -1.07
N PHE A 73 19.25 1.63 -2.22
CA PHE A 73 17.80 1.42 -2.46
C PHE A 73 17.34 0.00 -2.15
N VAL A 74 18.27 -0.97 -2.12
CA VAL A 74 17.99 -2.36 -1.79
C VAL A 74 17.78 -2.52 -0.28
N ASN A 75 18.56 -1.80 0.53
CA ASN A 75 18.56 -1.92 1.98
C ASN A 75 17.50 -1.06 2.71
N LEU A 76 16.79 -0.17 2.00
CA LEU A 76 15.69 0.63 2.58
C LEU A 76 14.54 -0.22 3.16
N GLN A 77 14.37 -1.46 2.68
CA GLN A 77 13.38 -2.38 3.24
C GLN A 77 13.82 -2.95 4.60
N GLU A 78 15.12 -3.16 4.81
CA GLU A 78 15.64 -3.66 6.08
C GLU A 78 15.58 -2.60 7.18
N GLU A 79 15.85 -1.32 6.86
CA GLU A 79 15.73 -0.22 7.83
C GLU A 79 14.28 0.04 8.28
N ARG A 80 13.28 -0.24 7.44
CA ARG A 80 11.85 -0.13 7.86
C ARG A 80 11.39 -1.28 8.74
N LEU A 81 12.04 -2.45 8.66
CA LEU A 81 11.78 -3.61 9.52
C LEU A 81 12.60 -3.55 10.82
N ASN A 82 13.79 -2.92 10.78
CA ASN A 82 14.66 -2.60 11.92
C ASN A 82 14.40 -1.21 12.52
N GLY A 83 13.31 -0.54 12.12
CA GLY A 83 12.62 0.42 12.95
C GLY A 83 12.01 -0.33 14.13
N GLY A 84 12.88 -0.88 14.97
CA GLY A 84 12.50 -1.48 16.21
C GLY A 84 11.57 -0.52 16.91
N TYR A 85 10.53 -1.07 17.51
CA TYR A 85 9.95 -0.49 18.70
C TYR A 85 11.10 -0.32 19.72
N ALA A 86 11.93 0.71 19.55
CA ALA A 86 12.26 1.54 20.68
C ALA A 86 10.91 2.16 21.08
N GLN A 87 10.09 1.33 21.74
CA GLN A 87 9.20 1.86 22.76
C GLN A 87 10.15 2.67 23.63
N GLU A 88 10.15 3.98 23.45
CA GLU A 88 10.20 4.84 24.62
C GLU A 88 9.10 4.28 25.52
N GLU A 89 9.50 3.39 26.44
CA GLU A 89 8.61 2.95 27.50
C GLU A 89 8.17 4.24 28.17
N ASP A 90 6.88 4.56 28.04
CA ASP A 90 6.30 5.70 28.72
C ASP A 90 6.68 5.58 30.21
N GLU A 91 7.20 6.66 30.79
CA GLU A 91 7.65 6.69 32.18
C GLU A 91 6.56 6.16 33.15
N ILE A 92 5.29 6.28 32.76
CA ILE A 92 4.11 5.90 33.54
C ILE A 92 3.72 4.42 33.34
N PHE A 93 4.29 3.72 32.36
CA PHE A 93 3.85 2.38 31.95
C PHE A 93 3.87 1.35 33.10
N TRP A 94 5.00 1.27 33.83
CA TRP A 94 5.16 0.31 34.93
C TRP A 94 4.25 0.64 36.13
N ASP A 95 4.02 1.92 36.40
CA ASP A 95 3.12 2.36 37.46
C ASP A 95 1.64 2.06 37.13
N ALA A 96 1.26 2.25 35.86
CA ALA A 96 -0.07 1.89 35.37
C ALA A 96 -0.31 0.37 35.42
N ALA A 97 0.69 -0.42 35.02
CA ALA A 97 0.63 -1.89 35.07
C ALA A 97 0.48 -2.39 36.50
N LYS A 98 1.25 -1.83 37.45
CA LYS A 98 1.14 -2.19 38.88
C LYS A 98 -0.24 -1.88 39.44
N MET A 99 -0.80 -0.71 39.13
CA MET A 99 -2.14 -0.33 39.57
C MET A 99 -3.20 -1.30 39.06
N LEU A 100 -3.09 -1.72 37.80
CA LEU A 100 -4.01 -2.66 37.17
C LEU A 100 -3.97 -4.04 37.85
N VAL A 101 -2.79 -4.51 38.22
CA VAL A 101 -2.61 -5.77 38.96
C VAL A 101 -3.18 -5.66 40.39
N GLU A 102 -2.95 -4.55 41.08
CA GLU A 102 -3.44 -4.35 42.46
C GLU A 102 -4.96 -4.21 42.54
N HIS A 103 -5.58 -3.53 41.56
CA HIS A 103 -7.02 -3.23 41.60
C HIS A 103 -7.86 -4.26 40.82
N GLY A 104 -7.23 -5.11 40.01
CA GLY A 104 -7.87 -6.19 39.25
C GLY A 104 -8.82 -5.72 38.13
N GLN A 105 -8.97 -4.42 37.94
CA GLN A 105 -9.83 -3.81 36.92
C GLN A 105 -9.17 -2.53 36.39
N ALA A 106 -9.30 -2.28 35.09
CA ALA A 106 -8.83 -1.06 34.46
C ALA A 106 -9.76 -0.60 33.34
N SER A 107 -9.86 0.72 33.20
CA SER A 107 -10.55 1.42 32.12
C SER A 107 -9.71 2.61 31.65
N ALA A 108 -9.91 3.06 30.41
CA ALA A 108 -9.21 4.23 29.89
C ALA A 108 -9.41 5.46 30.82
N SER A 109 -10.65 5.68 31.28
CA SER A 109 -10.99 6.79 32.17
C SER A 109 -10.39 6.69 33.57
N SER A 110 -10.07 5.48 34.07
CA SER A 110 -9.39 5.32 35.36
C SER A 110 -7.89 5.64 35.24
N LEU A 111 -7.24 5.26 34.13
CA LEU A 111 -5.85 5.61 33.88
C LEU A 111 -5.69 7.12 33.66
N GLN A 112 -6.56 7.72 32.85
CA GLN A 112 -6.58 9.17 32.59
C GLN A 112 -6.69 10.02 33.86
N ARG A 113 -7.63 9.69 34.76
CA ARG A 113 -7.81 10.47 36.00
C ARG A 113 -6.67 10.29 36.99
N ARG A 114 -6.09 9.09 37.08
CA ARG A 114 -5.06 8.75 38.06
C ARG A 114 -3.69 9.28 37.65
N PHE A 115 -3.35 9.14 36.38
CA PHE A 115 -2.05 9.53 35.83
C PHE A 115 -2.07 10.86 35.09
N ARG A 116 -3.24 11.52 35.01
CA ARG A 116 -3.44 12.83 34.35
C ARG A 116 -3.00 12.85 32.89
N ILE A 117 -3.08 11.69 32.23
CA ILE A 117 -2.80 11.53 30.80
C ILE A 117 -4.02 12.01 29.99
N GLY A 118 -3.74 12.62 28.84
CA GLY A 118 -4.76 13.14 27.91
C GLY A 118 -5.54 12.05 27.18
N TYR A 119 -6.32 12.47 26.18
CA TYR A 119 -6.93 11.55 25.22
C TYR A 119 -5.93 11.15 24.13
#